data_AF-A0A2A4VKK4-F1
#
_entry.id   AF-A0A2A4VKK4-F1
#
_cell.length_a   1.000
_cell.length_b   1.000
_cell.length_c   1.000
_cell.angle_alpha   90.00
_cell.angle_beta   90.00
_cell.angle_gamma   90.00
#
_symmetry.space_group_name_H-M   'P 1'
#
loop_
_entity.id
_entity.type
_entity.pdbx_description
1 polymer ?
#
loop_
_entity_poly.entity_id
_entity_poly.type
_entity_poly.pdbx_seq_one_letter_code
_entity_poly.pdbx_strand_id
1 'polypeptide(L)'
;MMSYGLVFFASLVIFFISQIIQFYLGAYNFTTMYISFCAGFILFIPLVSLVLHPLLLNKEGKRETFQFRDLLANIGLVCVVQFLCFLIWITDAIVLYSLYVDQNSFLAKAFDIKTQARGDMTFEFYCFNFVLALLFSFLSIIVGILPCLIARLDNFGVVGNFVAAFSFAKKQKVMLCFYALLIASSVLLPLLYAEYLFLVIFPVVLVWVFTRLNEAYLLSPISKK
;
A
#
# COMPACT_ATOMS: atom_id res chain seq x y z
N MET A 1 -3.81 -14.82 16.81
CA MET A 1 -2.67 -15.53 16.20
C MET A 1 -2.84 -15.71 14.69
N MET A 2 -3.97 -16.23 14.20
CA MET A 2 -4.19 -16.46 12.76
C MET A 2 -4.07 -15.20 11.88
N SER A 3 -4.65 -14.07 12.29
CA SER A 3 -4.55 -12.80 11.53
C SER A 3 -3.12 -12.25 11.46
N TYR A 4 -2.35 -12.31 12.55
CA TYR A 4 -0.92 -11.95 12.55
C TYR A 4 -0.10 -12.85 11.60
N GLY A 5 -0.38 -14.16 11.62
CA GLY A 5 0.28 -15.10 10.70
C GLY A 5 -0.03 -14.83 9.23
N LEU A 6 -1.27 -14.47 8.92
CA LEU A 6 -1.67 -14.12 7.54
C LEU A 6 -1.08 -12.78 7.08
N VAL A 7 -0.96 -11.78 7.96
CA VAL A 7 -0.27 -10.51 7.65
C VAL A 7 1.21 -10.73 7.40
N PHE A 8 1.85 -11.57 8.22
CA PHE A 8 3.24 -11.97 8.00
C PHE A 8 3.40 -12.73 6.68
N PHE A 9 2.50 -13.66 6.38
CA PHE A 9 2.49 -14.39 5.10
C PHE A 9 2.33 -13.44 3.90
N ALA A 10 1.40 -12.49 3.96
CA ALA A 10 1.23 -11.51 2.90
C ALA A 10 2.48 -10.61 2.72
N SER A 11 3.12 -10.22 3.83
CA SER A 11 4.38 -9.46 3.80
C SER A 11 5.51 -10.28 3.17
N LEU A 12 5.56 -11.57 3.48
CA LEU A 12 6.53 -12.52 2.93
C LEU A 12 6.34 -12.72 1.41
N VAL A 13 5.09 -12.78 0.93
CA VAL A 13 4.79 -12.80 -0.51
C VAL A 13 5.26 -11.53 -1.20
N ILE A 14 4.95 -10.35 -0.64
CA ILE A 14 5.42 -9.05 -1.19
C ILE A 14 6.95 -9.02 -1.25
N PHE A 15 7.61 -9.45 -0.17
CA PHE A 15 9.07 -9.50 -0.10
C PHE A 15 9.67 -10.38 -1.20
N PHE A 16 9.17 -11.62 -1.39
CA PHE A 16 9.69 -12.50 -2.43
C PHE A 16 9.48 -11.93 -3.83
N ILE A 17 8.31 -11.34 -4.11
CA ILE A 17 8.05 -10.70 -5.40
C ILE A 17 9.04 -9.55 -5.61
N SER A 18 9.27 -8.73 -4.58
CA SER A 18 10.25 -7.63 -4.63
C SER A 18 11.66 -8.13 -4.95
N GLN A 19 12.12 -9.21 -4.30
CA GLN A 19 13.44 -9.79 -4.52
C GLN A 19 13.60 -10.36 -5.94
N ILE A 20 12.58 -11.04 -6.45
CA ILE A 20 12.57 -11.54 -7.83
C ILE A 20 12.68 -10.38 -8.83
N ILE A 21 11.91 -9.31 -8.60
CA ILE A 21 11.96 -8.10 -9.45
C ILE A 21 13.34 -7.44 -9.38
N GLN A 22 13.91 -7.27 -8.19
CA GLN A 22 15.24 -6.69 -8.00
C GLN A 22 16.31 -7.49 -8.75
N PHE A 23 16.25 -8.83 -8.67
CA PHE A 23 17.16 -9.72 -9.38
C PHE A 23 17.09 -9.53 -10.91
N TYR A 24 15.88 -9.54 -11.48
CA TYR A 24 15.70 -9.34 -12.92
C TYR A 24 16.10 -7.93 -13.37
N LEU A 25 15.72 -6.88 -12.63
CA LEU A 25 16.11 -5.51 -12.95
C LEU A 25 17.64 -5.34 -12.90
N GLY A 26 18.31 -5.99 -11.96
CA GLY A 26 19.77 -6.04 -11.89
C GLY A 26 20.40 -6.68 -13.13
N ALA A 27 19.83 -7.80 -13.61
CA ALA A 27 20.30 -8.47 -14.81
C ALA A 27 20.16 -7.61 -16.09
N TYR A 28 19.16 -6.72 -16.12
CA TYR A 28 18.91 -5.82 -17.26
C TYR A 28 19.45 -4.39 -17.07
N ASN A 29 20.24 -4.11 -16.01
CA ASN A 29 20.76 -2.78 -15.66
C ASN A 29 19.70 -1.70 -15.37
N PHE A 30 18.48 -2.08 -14.99
CA PHE A 30 17.37 -1.18 -14.63
C PHE A 30 17.22 -0.99 -13.12
N THR A 31 18.33 -0.97 -12.38
CA THR A 31 18.33 -0.97 -10.91
C THR A 31 17.57 0.22 -10.30
N THR A 32 17.67 1.41 -10.89
CA THR A 32 16.95 2.62 -10.45
C THR A 32 15.42 2.46 -10.55
N MET A 33 14.93 1.67 -11.51
CA MET A 33 13.50 1.41 -11.68
C MET A 33 12.90 0.65 -10.48
N TYR A 34 13.73 -0.08 -9.72
CA TYR A 34 13.30 -0.81 -8.53
C TYR A 34 12.59 0.09 -7.50
N ILE A 35 12.96 1.37 -7.43
CA ILE A 35 12.31 2.36 -6.55
C ILE A 35 10.83 2.50 -6.86
N SER A 36 10.45 2.50 -8.14
CA SER A 36 9.05 2.58 -8.55
C SER A 36 8.27 1.31 -8.25
N PHE A 37 8.92 0.14 -8.34
CA PHE A 37 8.31 -1.11 -7.90
C PHE A 37 8.05 -1.11 -6.40
N CYS A 38 9.01 -0.63 -5.60
CA CYS A 38 8.86 -0.47 -4.16
C CYS A 38 7.69 0.45 -3.80
N ALA A 39 7.57 1.60 -4.48
CA ALA A 39 6.45 2.51 -4.32
C ALA A 39 5.11 1.87 -4.70
N GLY A 40 5.09 1.02 -5.73
CA GLY A 40 3.90 0.31 -6.18
C GLY A 40 3.36 -0.70 -5.15
N PHE A 41 4.23 -1.30 -4.33
CA PHE A 41 3.77 -2.27 -3.32
C PHE A 41 2.85 -1.68 -2.26
N ILE A 42 2.85 -0.36 -2.08
CA ILE A 42 1.92 0.37 -1.22
C ILE A 42 0.46 0.15 -1.66
N LEU A 43 0.21 -0.07 -2.95
CA LEU A 43 -1.14 -0.38 -3.45
C LEU A 43 -1.70 -1.69 -2.87
N PHE A 44 -0.86 -2.60 -2.37
CA PHE A 44 -1.34 -3.83 -1.73
C PHE A 44 -1.72 -3.66 -0.25
N ILE A 45 -1.48 -2.50 0.37
CA ILE A 45 -1.83 -2.25 1.79
C ILE A 45 -3.30 -2.55 2.11
N PRO A 46 -4.29 -2.14 1.30
CA PRO A 46 -5.70 -2.47 1.57
C PRO A 46 -5.95 -3.99 1.61
N LEU A 47 -5.28 -4.76 0.76
CA LEU A 47 -5.37 -6.22 0.76
C LEU A 47 -4.81 -6.82 2.06
N VAL A 48 -3.64 -6.36 2.49
CA VAL A 48 -3.00 -6.81 3.74
C VAL A 48 -3.82 -6.36 4.95
N SER A 49 -4.42 -5.18 4.91
CA SER A 49 -5.30 -4.68 5.97
C SER A 49 -6.61 -5.47 6.09
N LEU A 50 -7.12 -6.02 4.99
CA LEU A 50 -8.34 -6.83 5.03
C LEU A 50 -8.16 -8.11 5.84
N VAL A 51 -6.93 -8.62 5.87
CA VAL A 51 -6.51 -9.77 6.68
C VAL A 51 -6.45 -9.44 8.18
N LEU A 52 -6.35 -8.16 8.56
CA LEU A 52 -6.39 -7.70 9.96
C LEU A 52 -7.81 -7.68 10.56
N HIS A 53 -8.85 -7.83 9.74
CA HIS A 53 -10.24 -7.80 10.20
C HIS A 53 -10.61 -8.79 11.32
N PRO A 54 -10.21 -10.08 11.27
CA PRO A 54 -10.55 -11.03 12.32
C PRO A 54 -9.98 -10.66 13.71
N LEU A 55 -8.99 -9.76 13.74
CA LEU A 55 -8.31 -9.31 14.95
C LEU A 55 -9.20 -8.37 15.79
N LEU A 56 -10.10 -7.61 15.16
CA LEU A 56 -11.08 -6.75 15.83
C LEU A 56 -12.23 -7.55 16.46
N LEU A 57 -12.75 -8.54 15.73
CA LEU A 57 -13.82 -9.44 16.19
C LEU A 57 -13.48 -10.19 17.48
N ASN A 58 -12.21 -10.56 17.64
CA ASN A 58 -11.77 -11.32 18.81
C ASN A 58 -11.65 -10.45 20.09
N LYS A 59 -11.66 -9.11 19.96
CA LYS A 59 -11.61 -8.17 21.09
C LYS A 59 -13.00 -7.78 21.60
N GLU A 60 -14.02 -7.77 20.74
CA GLU A 60 -15.36 -7.25 21.10
C GLU A 60 -16.42 -8.33 21.37
N GLY A 61 -16.07 -9.62 21.32
CA GLY A 61 -16.94 -10.70 21.81
C GLY A 61 -18.23 -10.97 21.02
N LYS A 62 -18.55 -10.18 19.98
CA LYS A 62 -19.67 -10.43 19.07
C LYS A 62 -19.33 -11.59 18.12
N ARG A 63 -19.58 -12.82 18.58
CA ARG A 63 -19.53 -14.04 17.76
C ARG A 63 -20.71 -14.07 16.80
N GLU A 64 -20.65 -13.31 15.71
CA GLU A 64 -21.35 -13.75 14.50
C GLU A 64 -20.48 -14.74 13.75
N THR A 65 -21.10 -15.79 13.22
CA THR A 65 -20.47 -16.93 12.56
C THR A 65 -19.61 -16.45 11.39
N PHE A 66 -18.30 -16.38 11.61
CA PHE A 66 -17.33 -15.93 10.62
C PHE A 66 -17.28 -16.93 9.46
N GLN A 67 -17.96 -16.62 8.35
CA GLN A 67 -17.91 -17.44 7.14
C GLN A 67 -16.60 -17.14 6.38
N PHE A 68 -15.59 -17.98 6.57
CA PHE A 68 -14.28 -17.89 5.90
C PHE A 68 -14.40 -17.77 4.38
N ARG A 69 -15.44 -18.36 3.78
CA ARG A 69 -15.71 -18.32 2.35
C ARG A 69 -15.96 -16.91 1.84
N ASP A 70 -16.70 -16.09 2.60
CA ASP A 70 -17.00 -14.71 2.23
C ASP A 70 -15.78 -13.81 2.39
N LEU A 71 -14.94 -14.07 3.41
CA LEU A 71 -13.64 -13.40 3.53
C LEU A 71 -12.74 -13.71 2.33
N LEU A 72 -12.66 -14.99 1.93
CA LEU A 72 -11.81 -15.42 0.83
C LEU A 72 -12.26 -14.81 -0.52
N ALA A 73 -13.57 -14.74 -0.76
CA ALA A 73 -14.13 -14.11 -1.96
C ALA A 73 -13.79 -12.61 -2.02
N ASN A 74 -13.90 -11.91 -0.89
CA ASN A 74 -13.55 -10.49 -0.79
C ASN A 74 -12.03 -10.26 -0.95
N ILE A 75 -11.19 -11.12 -0.36
CA ILE A 75 -9.73 -11.09 -0.57
C ILE A 75 -9.41 -11.29 -2.06
N GLY A 76 -10.05 -12.25 -2.72
CA GLY A 76 -9.84 -12.52 -4.15
C GLY A 76 -10.19 -11.32 -5.02
N LEU A 77 -11.36 -10.70 -4.81
CA LEU A 77 -11.78 -9.51 -5.56
C LEU A 77 -10.80 -8.35 -5.35
N VAL A 78 -10.45 -8.05 -4.10
CA VAL A 78 -9.50 -6.98 -3.77
C VAL A 78 -8.13 -7.27 -4.37
N CYS A 79 -7.69 -8.53 -4.37
CA CYS A 79 -6.43 -8.94 -4.99
C CYS A 79 -6.42 -8.67 -6.50
N VAL A 80 -7.51 -8.96 -7.21
CA VAL A 80 -7.63 -8.67 -8.66
C VAL A 80 -7.55 -7.17 -8.92
N VAL A 81 -8.29 -6.37 -8.17
CA VAL A 81 -8.29 -4.90 -8.34
C VAL A 81 -6.91 -4.32 -8.04
N GLN A 82 -6.26 -4.72 -6.93
CA GLN A 82 -4.93 -4.21 -6.60
C GLN A 82 -3.87 -4.66 -7.59
N PHE A 83 -3.98 -5.88 -8.12
CA PHE A 83 -3.07 -6.35 -9.16
C PHE A 83 -3.21 -5.54 -10.45
N LEU A 84 -4.44 -5.23 -10.89
CA LEU A 84 -4.68 -4.36 -12.04
C LEU A 84 -4.12 -2.95 -11.82
N CYS A 85 -4.37 -2.35 -10.65
CA CYS A 85 -3.80 -1.06 -10.29
C CYS A 85 -2.26 -1.07 -10.29
N PHE A 86 -1.65 -2.15 -9.80
CA PHE A 86 -0.20 -2.32 -9.81
C PHE A 86 0.36 -2.46 -11.23
N LEU A 87 -0.30 -3.20 -12.13
CA LEU A 87 0.13 -3.30 -13.53
C LEU A 87 0.07 -1.95 -14.25
N ILE A 88 -0.99 -1.18 -14.04
CA ILE A 88 -1.11 0.18 -14.59
C ILE A 88 0.02 1.05 -14.05
N TRP A 89 0.25 1.01 -12.74
CA TRP A 89 1.32 1.74 -12.08
C TRP A 89 2.72 1.43 -12.66
N ILE A 90 3.05 0.14 -12.80
CA ILE A 90 4.36 -0.25 -13.35
C ILE A 90 4.50 0.18 -14.80
N THR A 91 3.43 0.10 -15.59
CA THR A 91 3.46 0.56 -16.98
C THR A 91 3.76 2.06 -17.06
N ASP A 92 3.07 2.88 -16.27
CA ASP A 92 3.32 4.32 -16.22
C ASP A 92 4.72 4.65 -15.70
N ALA A 93 5.19 3.92 -14.67
CA ALA A 93 6.52 4.11 -14.10
C ALA A 93 7.63 3.78 -15.12
N ILE A 94 7.46 2.73 -15.92
CA ILE A 94 8.39 2.36 -16.99
C ILE A 94 8.44 3.46 -18.06
N VAL A 95 7.30 4.00 -18.46
CA VAL A 95 7.23 5.10 -19.44
C VAL A 95 7.94 6.35 -18.90
N LEU A 96 7.65 6.76 -17.67
CA LEU A 96 8.34 7.90 -17.04
C LEU A 96 9.85 7.66 -16.90
N TYR A 97 10.26 6.46 -16.49
CA TYR A 97 11.67 6.09 -16.38
C TYR A 97 12.40 6.19 -17.73
N SER A 98 11.81 5.65 -18.80
CA SER A 98 12.39 5.68 -20.15
C SER A 98 12.44 7.07 -20.79
N LEU A 99 11.53 7.98 -20.38
CA LEU A 99 11.55 9.38 -20.82
C LEU A 99 12.62 10.21 -20.10
N TYR A 100 12.75 10.04 -18.78
CA TYR A 100 13.47 10.99 -17.92
C TYR A 100 14.76 10.47 -17.29
N VAL A 101 14.95 9.15 -17.19
CA VAL A 101 16.08 8.55 -16.45
C VAL A 101 17.00 7.75 -17.37
N ASP A 102 16.46 6.84 -18.18
CA ASP A 102 17.27 6.06 -19.12
C ASP A 102 16.74 6.12 -20.55
N GLN A 103 17.33 7.06 -21.30
CA GLN A 103 17.05 7.32 -22.71
C GLN A 103 17.77 6.34 -23.66
N ASN A 104 18.61 5.44 -23.13
CA ASN A 104 19.24 4.36 -23.90
C ASN A 104 18.49 3.03 -23.77
N SER A 105 17.45 2.99 -22.93
CA SER A 105 16.60 1.81 -22.75
C SER A 105 15.90 1.42 -24.06
N PHE A 106 15.52 0.14 -24.17
CA PHE A 106 14.83 -0.41 -25.33
C PHE A 106 13.57 0.41 -25.72
N LEU A 107 12.83 0.93 -24.73
CA LEU A 107 11.65 1.76 -24.96
C LEU A 107 11.99 3.13 -25.52
N ALA A 108 13.02 3.80 -25.00
CA ALA A 108 13.44 5.10 -25.53
C ALA A 108 13.93 5.01 -26.99
N LYS A 109 14.60 3.89 -27.33
CA LYS A 109 14.97 3.56 -28.72
C LYS A 109 13.76 3.21 -29.59
N ALA A 110 12.76 2.52 -29.06
CA ALA A 110 11.53 2.20 -29.77
C ALA A 110 10.65 3.43 -30.05
N PHE A 111 10.75 4.48 -29.21
CA PHE A 111 9.99 5.72 -29.32
C PHE A 111 10.76 6.90 -29.97
N ASP A 112 11.98 6.67 -30.51
CA ASP A 112 12.87 7.69 -31.13
C ASP A 112 13.00 8.99 -30.31
N ILE A 113 13.18 8.84 -28.99
CA ILE A 113 13.22 9.97 -28.06
C ILE A 113 14.59 10.67 -28.15
N LYS A 114 14.65 11.85 -28.80
CA LYS A 114 15.87 12.66 -29.03
C LYS A 114 16.12 13.76 -27.97
N THR A 115 15.50 13.68 -26.80
CA THR A 115 15.67 14.72 -25.78
C THR A 115 17.00 14.53 -25.06
N GLN A 116 18.01 15.39 -25.24
CA GLN A 116 19.21 15.41 -24.39
C GLN A 116 18.83 15.93 -22.98
N ALA A 117 18.45 15.05 -22.06
CA ALA A 117 18.30 15.44 -20.67
C ALA A 117 19.69 15.72 -20.07
N ARG A 118 19.88 16.93 -19.53
CA ARG A 118 21.10 17.34 -18.82
C ARG A 118 21.13 16.67 -17.45
N GLY A 119 21.94 15.63 -17.29
CA GLY A 119 22.35 15.10 -15.99
C GLY A 119 21.59 13.87 -15.51
N ASP A 120 22.19 13.19 -14.54
CA ASP A 120 21.68 12.01 -13.85
C ASP A 120 20.51 12.41 -12.92
N MET A 121 19.27 12.23 -13.38
CA MET A 121 18.02 12.62 -12.68
C MET A 121 17.53 11.54 -11.69
N THR A 122 18.43 10.64 -11.26
CA THR A 122 18.12 9.54 -10.33
C THR A 122 17.59 10.02 -8.98
N PHE A 123 18.11 11.14 -8.47
CA PHE A 123 17.67 11.71 -7.20
C PHE A 123 16.27 12.32 -7.28
N GLU A 124 15.97 13.08 -8.34
CA GLU A 124 14.66 13.65 -8.62
C GLU A 124 13.63 12.53 -8.81
N PHE A 125 14.00 11.47 -9.51
CA PHE A 125 13.17 10.29 -9.68
C PHE A 125 12.86 9.60 -8.35
N TYR A 126 13.86 9.47 -7.46
CA TYR A 126 13.65 8.93 -6.10
C TYR A 126 12.66 9.80 -5.30
N CYS A 127 12.87 11.12 -5.29
CA CYS A 127 12.00 12.05 -4.56
C CYS A 127 10.56 12.02 -5.09
N PHE A 128 10.40 11.97 -6.41
CA PHE A 128 9.09 11.85 -7.05
C PHE A 128 8.37 10.57 -6.63
N ASN A 129 9.05 9.42 -6.71
CA ASN A 129 8.46 8.14 -6.28
C ASN A 129 8.14 8.12 -4.78
N PHE A 130 8.95 8.76 -3.94
CA PHE A 130 8.69 8.88 -2.51
C PHE A 130 7.43 9.70 -2.21
N VAL A 131 7.26 10.86 -2.86
CA VAL A 131 6.06 11.69 -2.73
C VAL A 131 4.82 10.94 -3.22
N LEU A 132 4.95 10.20 -4.32
CA LEU A 132 3.85 9.44 -4.91
C LEU A 132 3.45 8.24 -4.04
N ALA A 133 4.43 7.55 -3.47
CA ALA A 133 4.23 6.55 -2.44
C ALA A 133 3.49 7.09 -1.21
N LEU A 134 3.84 8.29 -0.74
CA LEU A 134 3.13 8.96 0.35
C LEU A 134 1.66 9.21 -0.01
N LEU A 135 1.41 9.71 -1.23
CA LEU A 135 0.06 9.97 -1.73
C LEU A 135 -0.76 8.69 -1.84
N PHE A 136 -0.19 7.61 -2.38
CA PHE A 136 -0.86 6.31 -2.44
C PHE A 136 -1.08 5.70 -1.07
N SER A 137 -0.16 5.88 -0.13
CA SER A 137 -0.36 5.41 1.23
C SER A 137 -1.51 6.16 1.91
N PHE A 138 -1.61 7.48 1.69
CA PHE A 138 -2.71 8.29 2.20
C PHE A 138 -4.05 7.86 1.59
N LEU A 139 -4.09 7.65 0.28
CA LEU A 139 -5.27 7.15 -0.43
C LEU A 139 -5.67 5.75 0.06
N SER A 140 -4.70 4.86 0.26
CA SER A 140 -4.91 3.49 0.75
C SER A 140 -5.49 3.47 2.16
N ILE A 141 -5.10 4.41 3.03
CA ILE A 141 -5.72 4.55 4.35
C ILE A 141 -7.19 4.97 4.22
N ILE A 142 -7.48 6.01 3.43
CA ILE A 142 -8.84 6.60 3.33
C ILE A 142 -9.82 5.70 2.57
N VAL A 143 -9.38 5.06 1.50
CA VAL A 143 -10.23 4.29 0.58
C VAL A 143 -10.14 2.80 0.85
N GLY A 144 -9.02 2.33 1.42
CA GLY A 144 -8.82 0.92 1.77
C GLY A 144 -9.10 0.64 3.23
N ILE A 145 -8.26 1.16 4.14
CA ILE A 145 -8.27 0.76 5.55
C ILE A 145 -9.52 1.24 6.29
N LEU A 146 -9.85 2.54 6.19
CA LEU A 146 -10.96 3.14 6.96
C LEU A 146 -12.33 2.58 6.60
N PRO A 147 -12.75 2.50 5.32
CA PRO A 147 -14.08 2.01 4.96
C PRO A 147 -14.26 0.56 5.39
N CYS A 148 -13.18 -0.24 5.26
CA CYS A 148 -13.11 -1.60 5.78
C CYS A 148 -13.31 -1.64 7.29
N LEU A 149 -12.58 -0.83 8.05
CA LEU A 149 -12.72 -0.74 9.51
C LEU A 149 -14.14 -0.32 9.93
N ILE A 150 -14.70 0.71 9.31
CA ILE A 150 -16.04 1.25 9.62
C ILE A 150 -17.14 0.24 9.27
N ALA A 151 -16.99 -0.51 8.18
CA ALA A 151 -17.92 -1.57 7.78
C ALA A 151 -18.09 -2.64 8.86
N ARG A 152 -17.16 -2.75 9.81
CA ARG A 152 -17.24 -3.72 10.91
C ARG A 152 -17.73 -3.15 12.22
N LEU A 153 -17.46 -1.87 12.49
CA LEU A 153 -17.89 -1.25 13.74
C LEU A 153 -19.39 -0.92 13.69
N ASP A 154 -19.78 -0.09 12.70
CA ASP A 154 -21.12 0.49 12.64
C ASP A 154 -21.91 0.03 11.40
N ASN A 155 -21.22 -0.41 10.34
CA ASN A 155 -21.78 -0.93 9.09
C ASN A 155 -22.92 -0.10 8.47
N PHE A 156 -22.59 1.04 7.87
CA PHE A 156 -23.55 1.93 7.20
C PHE A 156 -23.84 1.56 5.73
N GLY A 157 -23.52 0.33 5.32
CA GLY A 157 -23.47 -0.07 3.91
C GLY A 157 -22.29 0.53 3.14
N VAL A 158 -22.05 0.06 1.91
CA VAL A 158 -20.82 0.37 1.14
C VAL A 158 -20.57 1.87 1.03
N VAL A 159 -21.53 2.63 0.46
CA VAL A 159 -21.39 4.08 0.27
C VAL A 159 -21.32 4.82 1.60
N GLY A 160 -22.10 4.41 2.59
CA GLY A 160 -22.09 5.00 3.94
C GLY A 160 -20.73 4.87 4.62
N ASN A 161 -20.08 3.71 4.48
CA ASN A 161 -18.75 3.46 5.04
C ASN A 161 -17.68 4.35 4.38
N PHE A 162 -17.76 4.57 3.06
CA PHE A 162 -16.88 5.53 2.39
C PHE A 162 -17.14 6.96 2.84
N VAL A 163 -18.40 7.40 2.90
CA VAL A 163 -18.75 8.76 3.36
C VAL A 163 -18.26 9.00 4.79
N ALA A 164 -18.44 8.02 5.67
CA ALA A 164 -17.93 8.07 7.05
C ALA A 164 -16.39 8.13 7.10
N ALA A 165 -15.70 7.33 6.27
CA ALA A 165 -14.24 7.36 6.13
C ALA A 165 -13.73 8.73 5.69
N PHE A 166 -14.34 9.33 4.66
CA PHE A 166 -13.99 10.67 4.19
C PHE A 166 -14.31 11.75 5.23
N SER A 167 -15.42 11.64 5.95
CA SER A 167 -15.79 12.56 7.03
C SER A 167 -14.78 12.50 8.18
N PHE A 168 -14.37 11.30 8.58
CA PHE A 168 -13.31 11.10 9.58
C PHE A 168 -11.97 11.66 9.08
N ALA A 169 -11.59 11.36 7.84
CA ALA A 169 -10.36 11.84 7.24
C ALA A 169 -10.28 13.37 7.15
N LYS A 170 -11.41 14.04 6.89
CA LYS A 170 -11.49 15.50 6.86
C LYS A 170 -11.22 16.13 8.23
N LYS A 171 -11.58 15.46 9.32
CA LYS A 171 -11.35 15.94 10.69
C LYS A 171 -9.94 15.62 11.20
N GLN A 172 -9.38 14.46 10.83
CA GLN A 172 -8.10 13.94 11.36
C GLN A 172 -6.96 13.98 10.32
N LYS A 173 -6.90 14.99 9.46
CA LYS A 173 -5.95 15.07 8.33
C LYS A 173 -4.48 14.92 8.74
N VAL A 174 -4.07 15.58 9.82
CA VAL A 174 -2.68 15.58 10.30
C VAL A 174 -2.26 14.19 10.76
N MET A 175 -3.12 13.54 11.54
CA MET A 175 -2.89 12.19 12.04
C MET A 175 -2.85 11.16 10.89
N LEU A 176 -3.77 11.27 9.92
CA LEU A 176 -3.74 10.41 8.72
C LEU A 176 -2.50 10.63 7.86
N CYS A 177 -2.04 11.88 7.72
CA CYS A 177 -0.80 12.18 6.99
C CYS A 177 0.40 11.53 7.67
N PHE A 178 0.47 11.61 9.00
CA PHE A 178 1.52 10.95 9.78
C PHE A 178 1.50 9.42 9.61
N TYR A 179 0.31 8.81 9.65
CA TYR A 179 0.17 7.37 9.39
C TYR A 179 0.53 6.98 7.97
N ALA A 180 0.18 7.81 6.97
CA ALA A 180 0.60 7.59 5.59
C ALA A 180 2.13 7.63 5.45
N LEU A 181 2.78 8.58 6.13
CA LEU A 181 4.24 8.68 6.15
C LEU A 181 4.88 7.44 6.80
N LEU A 182 4.34 6.98 7.93
CA LEU A 182 4.83 5.78 8.60
C LEU A 182 4.68 4.54 7.72
N ILE A 183 3.54 4.35 7.06
CA ILE A 183 3.36 3.18 6.20
C ILE A 183 4.26 3.28 4.96
N ALA A 184 4.29 4.43 4.26
CA ALA A 184 5.15 4.61 3.10
C ALA A 184 6.63 4.37 3.43
N SER A 185 7.12 4.92 4.55
CA SER A 185 8.49 4.71 5.01
C SER A 185 8.76 3.27 5.44
N SER A 186 7.78 2.58 6.06
CA SER A 186 7.90 1.16 6.44
C SER A 186 7.99 0.19 5.26
N VAL A 187 7.57 0.61 4.06
CA VAL A 187 7.67 -0.17 2.83
C VAL A 187 8.91 0.23 2.06
N LEU A 188 9.05 1.51 1.71
CA LEU A 188 10.11 2.00 0.84
C LEU A 188 11.50 1.83 1.45
N LEU A 189 11.72 2.30 2.68
CA LEU A 189 13.07 2.30 3.25
C LEU A 189 13.59 0.88 3.48
N PRO A 190 12.79 -0.06 4.05
CA PRO A 190 13.25 -1.42 4.22
C PRO A 190 13.45 -2.16 2.90
N LEU A 191 12.56 -2.03 1.91
CA LEU A 191 12.73 -2.72 0.63
C LEU A 191 13.92 -2.21 -0.18
N LEU A 192 14.27 -0.93 -0.05
CA LEU A 192 15.40 -0.32 -0.75
C LEU A 192 16.74 -0.55 -0.05
N TYR A 193 16.78 -0.49 1.28
CA TYR A 193 18.06 -0.39 2.01
C TYR A 193 18.29 -1.50 3.04
N ALA A 194 17.26 -2.20 3.49
CA ALA A 194 17.37 -3.10 4.63
C ALA A 194 16.63 -4.44 4.43
N GLU A 195 16.40 -4.85 3.18
CA GLU A 195 15.75 -6.07 2.68
C GLU A 195 14.91 -6.83 3.73
N TYR A 196 15.53 -7.71 4.53
CA TYR A 196 14.87 -8.55 5.53
C TYR A 196 14.13 -7.79 6.63
N LEU A 197 14.55 -6.56 6.94
CA LEU A 197 13.93 -5.68 7.93
C LEU A 197 12.48 -5.34 7.56
N PHE A 198 12.14 -5.40 6.27
CA PHE A 198 10.77 -5.23 5.77
C PHE A 198 9.80 -6.22 6.42
N LEU A 199 10.21 -7.49 6.57
CA LEU A 199 9.38 -8.57 7.13
C LEU A 199 9.00 -8.34 8.59
N VAL A 200 9.69 -7.44 9.29
CA VAL A 200 9.39 -7.08 10.68
C VAL A 200 8.73 -5.72 10.75
N ILE A 201 9.32 -4.69 10.13
CA ILE A 201 8.85 -3.31 10.26
C ILE A 201 7.46 -3.13 9.65
N PHE A 202 7.26 -3.57 8.40
CA PHE A 202 6.00 -3.36 7.71
C PHE A 202 4.79 -3.96 8.46
N PRO A 203 4.79 -5.27 8.85
CA PRO A 203 3.64 -5.83 9.54
C PRO A 203 3.43 -5.22 10.93
N VAL A 204 4.50 -4.87 11.66
CA VAL A 204 4.37 -4.21 12.98
C VAL A 204 3.77 -2.82 12.84
N VAL A 205 4.26 -2.00 11.91
CA VAL A 205 3.74 -0.65 11.66
C VAL A 205 2.29 -0.72 11.19
N LEU A 206 1.96 -1.64 10.28
CA LEU A 206 0.60 -1.79 9.76
C LEU A 206 -0.39 -2.17 10.87
N VAL A 207 -0.06 -3.16 11.70
CA VAL A 207 -0.87 -3.53 12.87
C VAL A 207 -1.04 -2.33 13.80
N TRP A 208 0.05 -1.62 14.10
CA TRP A 208 0.02 -0.49 15.02
C TRP A 208 -0.87 0.64 14.50
N VAL A 209 -0.69 1.06 13.24
CA VAL A 209 -1.55 2.07 12.59
C VAL A 209 -3.00 1.63 12.59
N PHE A 210 -3.28 0.38 12.25
CA PHE A 210 -4.64 -0.16 12.23
C PHE A 210 -5.30 -0.11 13.61
N THR A 211 -4.59 -0.53 14.67
CA THR A 211 -5.11 -0.45 16.05
C THR A 211 -5.35 0.97 16.52
N ARG A 212 -4.45 1.91 16.19
CA ARG A 212 -4.61 3.32 16.55
C ARG A 212 -5.74 4.01 15.80
N LEU A 213 -5.92 3.68 14.52
CA LEU A 213 -7.07 4.14 13.74
C LEU A 213 -8.39 3.67 14.34
N ASN A 214 -8.44 2.41 14.80
CA ASN A 214 -9.61 1.86 15.47
C ASN A 214 -9.96 2.64 16.75
N GLU A 215 -8.98 2.82 17.64
CA GLU A 215 -9.15 3.60 18.88
C GLU A 215 -9.61 5.03 18.60
N ALA A 216 -8.98 5.71 17.62
CA ALA A 216 -9.32 7.07 17.26
C ALA A 216 -10.71 7.19 16.63
N TYR A 217 -11.17 6.19 15.89
CA TYR A 217 -12.51 6.16 15.32
C TYR A 217 -13.57 5.98 16.42
N LEU A 218 -13.37 5.07 17.37
CA LEU A 218 -14.29 4.84 18.49
C LEU A 218 -14.42 6.06 19.42
N LEU A 219 -13.33 6.80 19.61
CA LEU A 219 -13.35 8.05 20.39
C LEU A 219 -13.97 9.23 19.61
N SER A 220 -14.13 9.10 18.30
CA SER A 220 -14.67 10.15 17.45
C SER A 220 -16.19 10.30 17.65
N PRO A 221 -16.73 11.52 17.67
CA PRO A 221 -18.17 11.76 17.72
C PRO A 221 -18.93 11.25 16.47
N ILE A 222 -18.22 10.76 15.45
CA ILE A 222 -18.82 10.14 14.26
C ILE A 222 -19.38 8.74 14.57
N SER A 223 -18.74 7.98 15.47
CA SER A 223 -19.20 6.62 15.86
C SER A 223 -20.38 6.65 16.85
N LYS A 224 -20.64 7.80 17.50
CA LYS A 224 -21.75 7.97 18.46
C LYS A 224 -23.07 8.40 17.83
N LYS A 225 -23.19 8.36 16.50
CA LYS A 225 -24.41 8.67 15.76
C LYS A 225 -25.05 7.40 15.23
#